data_AF-A0A7S4MYT4-F1
#
_entry.id   AF-A0A7S4MYT4-F1
#
_cell.length_a   1.000
_cell.length_b   1.000
_cell.length_c   1.000
_cell.angle_alpha   90.00
_cell.angle_beta   90.00
_cell.angle_gamma   90.00
#
_symmetry.space_group_name_H-M   'P 1'
#
loop_
_entity.id
_entity.type
_entity.pdbx_description
1 polymer ?
#
loop_
_entity_poly.entity_id
_entity_poly.type
_entity_poly.pdbx_seq_one_letter_code
_entity_poly.pdbx_strand_id
1 'polypeptide(L)'
;AAQVAQGLEGAQLKAIYTYLDEADDQISCMRDLRTSVESAGIGAGVDTYPFMYAYIFYEQFAIIRKEAFVNLALALLAVFLITSTIIASVHASAMVIACIIMVDIDILGLMHMWGLTIDSVTIINLVLALGLTVDYSAHIAHAFVIAKGTRQQRADHALGEMGTAVVHGALSTFAAVLVLSTSKSYIFRVFFKQFFGICIFGAAHGLCFLPVMLSLIGPDQIELRGSTAFPVDGKKAATECSNTTEMMSVPTTPATQTPVSPPLSPPSTPTAAVPPEPVSVRVMRAWEAEGQAEEA
;
A
#
# COMPACT_ATOMS: atom_id res chain seq x y z
N ALA A 1 22.57 -37.77 42.24
CA ALA A 1 22.76 -37.14 43.57
C ALA A 1 23.14 -35.66 43.48
N ALA A 2 23.93 -35.21 42.49
CA ALA A 2 24.34 -33.80 42.37
C ALA A 2 23.22 -32.82 41.91
N GLN A 3 22.21 -33.28 41.14
CA GLN A 3 21.06 -32.44 40.73
C GLN A 3 20.05 -32.14 41.84
N VAL A 4 20.02 -32.92 42.92
CA VAL A 4 19.05 -32.72 44.02
C VAL A 4 19.50 -31.59 44.96
N ALA A 5 20.76 -31.15 44.87
CA ALA A 5 21.31 -30.08 45.69
C ALA A 5 21.10 -28.66 45.13
N GLN A 6 20.63 -28.52 43.88
CA GLN A 6 20.46 -27.22 43.20
C GLN A 6 19.05 -26.62 43.33
N GLY A 7 18.12 -27.31 44.01
CA GLY A 7 16.71 -26.91 44.01
C GLY A 7 16.01 -27.30 42.70
N LEU A 8 14.69 -27.35 42.71
CA LEU A 8 13.89 -27.69 41.53
C LEU A 8 13.78 -26.43 40.65
N GLU A 9 14.49 -26.39 39.51
CA GLU A 9 14.43 -25.25 38.58
C GLU A 9 13.15 -25.23 37.75
N GLY A 10 12.50 -26.39 37.56
CA GLY A 10 11.23 -26.48 36.83
C GLY A 10 10.60 -27.87 36.92
N ALA A 11 9.29 -27.93 36.72
CA ALA A 11 8.52 -29.15 36.61
C ALA A 11 7.49 -29.00 35.48
N GLN A 12 7.23 -30.09 34.74
CA GLN A 12 6.23 -30.10 33.68
C GLN A 12 5.14 -31.14 33.97
N LEU A 13 3.88 -30.70 33.92
CA LEU A 13 2.73 -31.59 33.89
C LEU A 13 2.31 -31.78 32.42
N LYS A 14 2.22 -33.03 31.96
CA LYS A 14 1.74 -33.34 30.60
C LYS A 14 0.24 -33.60 30.64
N ALA A 15 -0.49 -32.96 29.73
CA ALA A 15 -1.90 -33.20 29.48
C ALA A 15 -2.12 -33.46 27.98
N ILE A 16 -3.22 -34.14 27.65
CA ILE A 16 -3.60 -34.42 26.25
C ILE A 16 -4.57 -33.34 25.80
N TYR A 17 -4.23 -32.65 24.71
CA TYR A 17 -5.11 -31.68 24.06
C TYR A 17 -6.01 -32.38 23.04
N THR A 18 -7.31 -32.09 23.08
CA THR A 18 -8.27 -32.55 22.07
C THR A 18 -8.39 -31.46 21.01
N TYR A 19 -8.22 -31.83 19.75
CA TYR A 19 -8.27 -30.89 18.63
C TYR A 19 -9.66 -30.27 18.48
N LEU A 20 -9.68 -28.95 18.29
CA LEU A 20 -10.86 -28.13 18.03
C LEU A 20 -10.76 -27.58 16.60
N ASP A 21 -11.87 -27.58 15.86
CA ASP A 21 -11.88 -27.19 14.44
C ASP A 21 -12.01 -25.67 14.25
N GLU A 22 -12.69 -24.96 15.16
CA GLU A 22 -12.94 -23.53 15.04
C GLU A 22 -11.88 -22.68 15.76
N ALA A 23 -11.46 -21.57 15.13
CA ALA A 23 -10.46 -20.66 15.71
C ALA A 23 -10.96 -20.00 17.00
N ASP A 24 -12.25 -19.63 17.08
CA ASP A 24 -12.81 -19.02 18.30
C ASP A 24 -12.83 -20.02 19.47
N ASP A 25 -13.08 -21.31 19.22
CA ASP A 25 -12.99 -22.37 20.23
C ASP A 25 -11.56 -22.62 20.68
N GLN A 26 -10.60 -22.64 19.75
CA GLN A 26 -9.17 -22.77 20.04
C GLN A 26 -8.68 -21.63 20.95
N ILE A 27 -9.09 -20.39 20.65
CA ILE A 27 -8.77 -19.21 21.45
C ILE A 27 -9.41 -19.31 22.85
N SER A 28 -10.68 -19.73 22.93
CA SER A 28 -11.42 -19.84 24.19
C SER A 28 -10.79 -20.91 25.09
N CYS A 29 -10.51 -22.09 24.54
CA CYS A 29 -9.83 -23.17 25.26
C CYS A 29 -8.45 -22.74 25.81
N MET A 30 -7.66 -22.02 25.00
CA MET A 30 -6.37 -21.49 25.44
C MET A 30 -6.52 -20.53 26.63
N ARG A 31 -7.49 -19.61 26.58
CA ARG A 31 -7.76 -18.65 27.66
C ARG A 31 -8.28 -19.35 28.91
N ASP A 32 -9.21 -20.27 28.75
CA ASP A 32 -9.80 -21.03 29.86
C ASP A 32 -8.74 -21.87 30.59
N LEU A 33 -7.80 -22.49 29.84
CA LEU A 33 -6.72 -23.25 30.47
C LEU A 33 -5.78 -22.33 31.27
N ARG A 34 -5.44 -21.14 30.75
CA ARG A 34 -4.62 -20.15 31.45
C ARG A 34 -5.29 -19.70 32.75
N THR A 35 -6.57 -19.33 32.67
CA THR A 35 -7.35 -18.92 33.84
C THR A 35 -7.49 -20.07 34.84
N SER A 36 -7.67 -21.31 34.37
CA SER A 36 -7.74 -22.49 35.25
C SER A 36 -6.43 -22.74 35.99
N VAL A 37 -5.29 -22.66 35.29
CA VAL A 37 -3.95 -22.82 35.88
C VAL A 37 -3.66 -21.72 36.90
N GLU A 38 -4.01 -20.47 36.57
CA GLU A 38 -3.85 -19.31 37.46
C GLU A 38 -4.74 -19.44 38.72
N SER A 39 -6.01 -19.82 38.55
CA SER A 39 -6.97 -19.99 39.66
C SER A 39 -6.65 -21.18 40.56
N ALA A 40 -6.05 -22.24 40.01
CA ALA A 40 -5.67 -23.42 40.79
C ALA A 40 -4.49 -23.14 41.73
N GLY A 41 -3.76 -22.03 41.54
CA GLY A 41 -2.64 -21.64 42.41
C GLY A 41 -1.54 -22.72 42.48
N ILE A 42 -1.39 -23.51 41.42
CA ILE A 42 -0.39 -24.58 41.34
C ILE A 42 0.98 -23.90 41.39
N GLY A 43 1.71 -24.08 42.49
CA GLY A 43 2.99 -23.41 42.71
C GLY A 43 2.83 -21.98 43.24
N ALA A 44 2.16 -21.79 44.38
CA ALA A 44 2.12 -20.50 45.08
C ALA A 44 3.54 -19.94 45.28
N GLY A 45 3.89 -18.87 44.55
CA GLY A 45 5.22 -18.25 44.54
C GLY A 45 6.15 -18.67 43.39
N VAL A 46 5.67 -19.46 42.42
CA VAL A 46 6.40 -19.90 41.23
C VAL A 46 5.59 -19.59 39.97
N ASP A 47 6.21 -18.97 38.96
CA ASP A 47 5.57 -18.64 37.69
C ASP A 47 5.16 -19.92 36.94
N THR A 48 3.86 -20.21 36.93
CA THR A 48 3.28 -21.39 36.25
C THR A 48 2.48 -20.93 35.04
N TYR A 49 2.77 -21.51 33.88
CA TYR A 49 2.08 -21.19 32.63
C TYR A 49 1.83 -22.44 31.79
N PRO A 50 0.66 -22.55 31.13
CA PRO A 50 0.40 -23.63 30.19
C PRO A 50 1.11 -23.34 28.85
N PHE A 51 1.84 -24.33 28.34
CA PHE A 51 2.56 -24.23 27.07
C PHE A 51 2.14 -25.35 26.11
N MET A 52 1.85 -24.97 24.87
CA MET A 52 1.65 -25.87 23.73
C MET A 52 2.13 -25.15 22.48
N TYR A 53 2.81 -25.84 21.56
CA TYR A 53 3.33 -25.23 20.34
C TYR A 53 2.25 -24.52 19.51
N ALA A 54 1.02 -25.08 19.48
CA ALA A 54 -0.11 -24.48 18.79
C ALA A 54 -0.57 -23.11 19.37
N TYR A 55 -0.24 -22.80 20.62
CA TYR A 55 -0.62 -21.52 21.25
C TYR A 55 -0.01 -20.32 20.54
N ILE A 56 1.14 -20.47 19.87
CA ILE A 56 1.73 -19.40 19.07
C ILE A 56 0.76 -18.95 17.97
N PHE A 57 0.05 -19.88 17.33
CA PHE A 57 -0.94 -19.57 16.30
C PHE A 57 -2.25 -19.05 16.90
N TYR A 58 -2.68 -19.62 18.04
CA TYR A 58 -3.93 -19.18 18.69
C TYR A 58 -3.83 -17.76 19.25
N GLU A 59 -2.66 -17.38 19.78
CA GLU A 59 -2.41 -15.98 20.18
C GLU A 59 -2.48 -15.02 18.99
N GLN A 60 -1.94 -15.43 17.85
CA GLN A 60 -2.07 -14.65 16.62
C GLN A 60 -3.55 -14.47 16.23
N PHE A 61 -4.35 -15.54 16.22
CA PHE A 61 -5.79 -15.47 15.91
C PHE A 61 -6.57 -14.64 16.95
N ALA A 62 -6.16 -14.66 18.22
CA ALA A 62 -6.80 -13.89 19.27
C ALA A 62 -6.66 -12.37 19.08
N ILE A 63 -5.55 -11.93 18.48
CA ILE A 63 -5.18 -10.52 18.35
C ILE A 63 -5.52 -9.97 16.95
N ILE A 64 -5.57 -10.84 15.94
CA ILE A 64 -5.66 -10.47 14.53
C ILE A 64 -6.82 -9.52 14.18
N ARG A 65 -8.02 -9.76 14.73
CA ARG A 65 -9.20 -8.92 14.45
C ARG A 65 -8.98 -7.49 14.96
N LYS A 66 -8.45 -7.35 16.18
CA LYS A 66 -8.18 -6.04 16.78
C LYS A 66 -7.10 -5.30 15.98
N GLU A 67 -6.02 -6.00 15.64
CA GLU A 67 -4.94 -5.39 14.88
C GLU A 67 -5.34 -5.03 13.45
N ALA A 68 -6.25 -5.79 12.81
CA ALA A 68 -6.80 -5.41 11.52
C ALA A 68 -7.45 -4.01 11.57
N PHE A 69 -8.34 -3.78 12.54
CA PHE A 69 -9.03 -2.51 12.68
C PHE A 69 -8.07 -1.37 13.05
N VAL A 70 -7.13 -1.61 13.98
CA VAL A 70 -6.15 -0.59 14.39
C VAL A 70 -5.25 -0.21 13.22
N ASN A 71 -4.70 -1.19 12.49
CA ASN A 71 -3.83 -0.93 11.35
C ASN A 71 -4.56 -0.21 10.22
N LEU A 72 -5.80 -0.63 9.90
CA LEU A 72 -6.60 0.03 8.87
C LEU A 72 -6.95 1.48 9.26
N ALA A 73 -7.37 1.71 10.51
CA ALA A 73 -7.70 3.04 10.99
C ALA A 73 -6.49 3.98 11.02
N LEU A 74 -5.33 3.49 11.49
CA LEU A 74 -4.09 4.26 11.49
C LEU A 74 -3.61 4.57 10.07
N ALA A 75 -3.71 3.61 9.15
CA ALA A 75 -3.36 3.81 7.74
C ALA A 75 -4.29 4.84 7.08
N LEU A 76 -5.61 4.74 7.26
CA LEU A 76 -6.58 5.72 6.75
C LEU A 76 -6.33 7.12 7.33
N LEU A 77 -6.02 7.23 8.63
CA LEU A 77 -5.66 8.49 9.25
C LEU A 77 -4.38 9.09 8.64
N ALA A 78 -3.34 8.28 8.47
CA ALA A 78 -2.09 8.72 7.85
C ALA A 78 -2.32 9.20 6.40
N VAL A 79 -3.09 8.43 5.61
CA VAL A 79 -3.46 8.80 4.25
C VAL A 79 -4.26 10.10 4.22
N PHE A 80 -5.21 10.28 5.14
CA PHE A 80 -5.99 11.52 5.23
C PHE A 80 -5.11 12.74 5.51
N LEU A 81 -4.15 12.62 6.45
CA LEU A 81 -3.23 13.72 6.78
C LEU A 81 -2.31 14.07 5.59
N ILE A 82 -1.76 13.05 4.92
CA ILE A 82 -0.86 13.25 3.78
C ILE A 82 -1.63 13.84 2.60
N THR A 83 -2.77 13.25 2.22
CA THR A 83 -3.59 13.74 1.10
C THR A 83 -4.14 15.14 1.36
N SER A 84 -4.57 15.44 2.60
CA SER A 84 -4.99 16.80 2.98
C SER A 84 -3.86 17.81 2.87
N THR A 85 -2.62 17.42 3.16
CA THR A 85 -1.45 18.29 3.02
C THR A 85 -1.08 18.52 1.56
N ILE A 86 -1.09 17.45 0.74
CA ILE A 86 -0.73 17.51 -0.69
C ILE A 86 -1.77 18.27 -1.52
N ILE A 87 -3.06 17.97 -1.33
CA ILE A 87 -4.15 18.55 -2.12
C ILE A 87 -4.52 19.96 -1.61
N ALA A 88 -4.12 20.31 -0.38
CA ALA A 88 -4.48 21.56 0.30
C ALA A 88 -6.01 21.82 0.36
N SER A 89 -6.82 20.76 0.29
CA SER A 89 -8.28 20.82 0.41
C SER A 89 -8.80 19.62 1.20
N VAL A 90 -9.37 19.91 2.38
CA VAL A 90 -9.95 18.89 3.26
C VAL A 90 -11.15 18.20 2.58
N HIS A 91 -11.92 18.95 1.79
CA HIS A 91 -13.12 18.42 1.12
C HIS A 91 -12.78 17.41 0.03
N ALA A 92 -11.80 17.70 -0.83
CA ALA A 92 -11.33 16.74 -1.83
C ALA A 92 -10.68 15.50 -1.18
N SER A 93 -9.91 15.71 -0.11
CA SER A 93 -9.25 14.61 0.63
C SER A 93 -10.26 13.70 1.32
N ALA A 94 -11.36 14.25 1.84
CA ALA A 94 -12.45 13.45 2.39
C ALA A 94 -13.12 12.56 1.32
N MET A 95 -13.27 13.04 0.08
CA MET A 95 -13.78 12.20 -1.02
C MET A 95 -12.83 11.07 -1.40
N VAL A 96 -11.52 11.35 -1.40
CA VAL A 96 -10.50 10.32 -1.62
C VAL A 96 -10.59 9.25 -0.54
N ILE A 97 -10.70 9.61 0.74
CA ILE A 97 -10.89 8.64 1.83
C ILE A 97 -12.19 7.85 1.67
N ALA A 98 -13.30 8.50 1.31
CA ALA A 98 -14.56 7.80 1.07
C ALA A 98 -14.44 6.78 -0.09
N CYS A 99 -13.71 7.13 -1.15
CA CYS A 99 -13.39 6.22 -2.26
C CYS A 99 -12.58 5.01 -1.79
N ILE A 100 -11.57 5.24 -0.95
CA ILE A 100 -10.72 4.17 -0.40
C ILE A 100 -11.53 3.22 0.50
N ILE A 101 -12.37 3.75 1.38
CA ILE A 101 -13.24 2.94 2.26
C ILE A 101 -14.19 2.07 1.43
N MET A 102 -14.76 2.59 0.34
CA MET A 102 -15.61 1.79 -0.55
C MET A 102 -14.84 0.62 -1.17
N VAL A 103 -13.60 0.86 -1.63
CA VAL A 103 -12.75 -0.19 -2.19
C VAL A 103 -12.41 -1.26 -1.15
N ASP A 104 -12.12 -0.88 0.10
CA ASP A 104 -11.89 -1.85 1.17
C ASP A 104 -13.13 -2.72 1.44
N ILE A 105 -14.32 -2.11 1.46
CA ILE A 105 -15.57 -2.84 1.64
C ILE A 105 -15.78 -3.84 0.48
N ASP A 106 -15.50 -3.45 -0.75
CA ASP A 106 -15.60 -4.33 -1.92
C ASP A 106 -14.60 -5.49 -1.86
N ILE A 107 -13.37 -5.23 -1.41
CA ILE A 107 -12.32 -6.22 -1.22
C ILE A 107 -12.70 -7.23 -0.13
N LEU A 108 -13.25 -6.76 1.00
CA LEU A 108 -13.79 -7.61 2.06
C LEU A 108 -14.99 -8.42 1.57
N GLY A 109 -15.86 -7.83 0.75
CA GLY A 109 -16.96 -8.53 0.08
C GLY A 109 -16.46 -9.63 -0.85
N LEU A 110 -15.44 -9.34 -1.66
CA LEU A 110 -14.80 -10.32 -2.54
C LEU A 110 -14.17 -11.48 -1.76
N MET A 111 -13.52 -11.19 -0.62
CA MET A 111 -12.99 -12.21 0.28
C MET A 111 -14.07 -13.17 0.73
N HIS A 112 -15.21 -12.63 1.16
CA HIS A 112 -16.34 -13.44 1.59
C HIS A 112 -16.89 -14.32 0.44
N MET A 113 -17.07 -13.76 -0.75
CA MET A 113 -17.57 -14.52 -1.91
C MET A 113 -16.64 -15.65 -2.35
N TRP A 114 -15.33 -15.48 -2.18
CA TRP A 114 -14.33 -16.49 -2.52
C TRP A 114 -13.95 -17.42 -1.36
N GLY A 115 -14.62 -17.29 -0.22
CA GLY A 115 -14.38 -18.11 0.97
C GLY A 115 -12.96 -17.94 1.52
N LEU A 116 -12.39 -16.73 1.41
CA LEU A 116 -11.09 -16.41 1.99
C LEU A 116 -11.25 -16.14 3.49
N THR A 117 -10.43 -16.81 4.30
CA THR A 117 -10.37 -16.59 5.74
C THR A 117 -9.58 -15.33 6.06
N ILE A 118 -9.95 -14.64 7.13
CA ILE A 118 -9.18 -13.49 7.64
C ILE A 118 -7.94 -14.03 8.34
N ASP A 119 -6.78 -13.77 7.74
CA ASP A 119 -5.45 -14.15 8.20
C ASP A 119 -4.49 -12.95 8.10
N SER A 120 -3.28 -13.07 8.65
CA SER A 120 -2.36 -11.92 8.68
C SER A 120 -1.96 -11.49 7.27
N VAL A 121 -1.97 -12.42 6.32
CA VAL A 121 -1.68 -12.16 4.91
C VAL A 121 -2.76 -11.31 4.24
N THR A 122 -4.03 -11.64 4.43
CA THR A 122 -5.16 -10.88 3.90
C THR A 122 -5.24 -9.47 4.49
N ILE A 123 -4.89 -9.30 5.78
CA ILE A 123 -4.81 -7.97 6.39
C ILE A 123 -3.68 -7.14 5.77
N ILE A 124 -2.50 -7.73 5.56
CA ILE A 124 -1.41 -7.05 4.84
C ILE A 124 -1.88 -6.62 3.45
N ASN A 125 -2.62 -7.50 2.74
CA ASN A 125 -3.16 -7.17 1.43
C ASN A 125 -4.22 -6.06 1.48
N LEU A 126 -5.03 -5.98 2.53
CA LEU A 126 -5.99 -4.89 2.74
C LEU A 126 -5.26 -3.55 2.94
N VAL A 127 -4.19 -3.53 3.73
CA VAL A 127 -3.36 -2.32 3.89
C VAL A 127 -2.62 -1.95 2.59
N LEU A 128 -2.16 -2.93 1.82
CA LEU A 128 -1.59 -2.69 0.49
C LEU A 128 -2.65 -2.13 -0.49
N ALA A 129 -3.91 -2.56 -0.37
CA ALA A 129 -5.02 -2.04 -1.15
C ALA A 129 -5.25 -0.54 -0.90
N LEU A 130 -5.20 -0.10 0.36
CA LEU A 130 -5.26 1.31 0.73
C LEU A 130 -4.21 2.13 -0.04
N GLY A 131 -2.97 1.65 -0.05
CA GLY A 131 -1.84 2.29 -0.71
C GLY A 131 -2.02 2.40 -2.23
N LEU A 132 -2.38 1.30 -2.89
CA LEU A 132 -2.60 1.32 -4.34
C LEU A 132 -3.81 2.17 -4.73
N THR A 133 -4.87 2.15 -3.93
CA THR A 133 -6.10 2.91 -4.19
C THR A 133 -5.88 4.41 -3.99
N VAL A 134 -5.11 4.81 -2.98
CA VAL A 134 -4.76 6.23 -2.82
C VAL A 134 -3.93 6.74 -3.99
N ASP A 135 -3.00 5.95 -4.53
CA ASP A 135 -2.22 6.36 -5.69
C ASP A 135 -3.12 6.62 -6.91
N TYR A 136 -4.10 5.75 -7.14
CA TYR A 136 -5.05 5.92 -8.25
C TYR A 136 -5.94 7.16 -8.09
N SER A 137 -6.35 7.47 -6.86
CA SER A 137 -7.34 8.52 -6.57
C SER A 137 -6.73 9.89 -6.26
N ALA A 138 -5.60 9.94 -5.55
CA ALA A 138 -4.97 11.19 -5.12
C ALA A 138 -4.41 12.00 -6.28
N HIS A 139 -3.79 11.36 -7.28
CA HIS A 139 -3.30 12.07 -8.47
C HIS A 139 -4.43 12.75 -9.24
N ILE A 140 -5.57 12.07 -9.38
CA ILE A 140 -6.75 12.60 -10.05
C ILE A 140 -7.38 13.73 -9.24
N ALA A 141 -7.52 13.55 -7.92
CA ALA A 141 -8.05 14.58 -7.03
C ALA A 141 -7.16 15.84 -7.02
N HIS A 142 -5.85 15.67 -7.02
CA HIS A 142 -4.89 16.78 -7.09
C HIS A 142 -4.98 17.52 -8.44
N ALA A 143 -5.00 16.79 -9.56
CA ALA A 143 -5.17 17.38 -10.89
C ALA A 143 -6.52 18.13 -11.01
N PHE A 144 -7.59 17.60 -10.40
CA PHE A 144 -8.88 18.27 -10.33
C PHE A 144 -8.79 19.60 -9.56
N VAL A 145 -8.12 19.63 -8.41
CA VAL A 145 -7.98 20.85 -7.59
C VAL A 145 -7.19 21.96 -8.30
N ILE A 146 -6.18 21.60 -9.10
CA ILE A 146 -5.38 22.57 -9.86
C ILE A 146 -6.08 23.04 -11.14
N ALA A 147 -6.88 22.18 -11.76
CA ALA A 147 -7.56 22.49 -13.01
C ALA A 147 -8.50 23.71 -12.91
N LYS A 148 -8.61 24.46 -14.01
CA LYS A 148 -9.45 25.66 -14.10
C LYS A 148 -10.75 25.39 -14.87
N GLY A 149 -11.85 26.01 -14.44
CA GLY A 149 -13.15 25.97 -15.11
C GLY A 149 -14.26 25.45 -14.22
N THR A 150 -15.36 25.04 -14.85
CA THR A 150 -16.48 24.37 -14.17
C THR A 150 -16.04 23.03 -13.56
N ARG A 151 -16.77 22.53 -12.55
CA ARG A 151 -16.44 21.24 -11.90
C ARG A 151 -16.37 20.10 -12.93
N GLN A 152 -17.24 20.10 -13.93
CA GLN A 152 -17.26 19.12 -15.02
C GLN A 152 -16.00 19.20 -15.88
N GLN A 153 -15.62 20.41 -16.32
CA GLN A 153 -14.39 20.62 -17.11
C GLN A 153 -13.13 20.25 -16.34
N ARG A 154 -13.11 20.50 -15.03
CA ARG A 154 -12.00 20.14 -14.16
C ARG A 154 -11.87 18.63 -13.99
N ALA A 155 -12.98 17.91 -13.85
CA ALA A 155 -12.99 16.45 -13.78
C ALA A 155 -12.53 15.82 -15.11
N ASP A 156 -12.99 16.36 -16.24
CA ASP A 156 -12.56 15.92 -17.57
C ASP A 156 -11.06 16.17 -17.80
N HIS A 157 -10.57 17.36 -17.45
CA HIS A 157 -9.15 17.69 -17.52
C HIS A 157 -8.30 16.76 -16.63
N ALA A 158 -8.71 16.55 -15.38
CA ALA A 158 -7.98 15.69 -14.45
C ALA A 158 -7.89 14.23 -14.95
N LEU A 159 -8.98 13.71 -15.53
CA LEU A 159 -8.99 12.37 -16.10
C LEU A 159 -8.17 12.28 -17.38
N GLY A 160 -8.21 13.31 -18.24
CA GLY A 160 -7.39 13.38 -19.45
C GLY A 160 -5.88 13.44 -19.16
N GLU A 161 -5.50 14.15 -18.09
CA GLU A 161 -4.10 14.30 -17.70
C GLU A 161 -3.55 13.07 -16.98
N MET A 162 -4.28 12.54 -15.99
CA MET A 162 -3.78 11.48 -15.10
C MET A 162 -4.29 10.08 -15.42
N GLY A 163 -5.43 9.95 -16.13
CA GLY A 163 -6.11 8.68 -16.31
C GLY A 163 -5.27 7.63 -17.03
N THR A 164 -4.52 8.03 -18.07
CA THR A 164 -3.65 7.09 -18.80
C THR A 164 -2.52 6.57 -17.92
N ALA A 165 -1.88 7.43 -17.12
CA ALA A 165 -0.82 7.03 -16.21
C ALA A 165 -1.33 6.03 -15.16
N VAL A 166 -2.51 6.28 -14.58
CA VAL A 166 -3.14 5.40 -13.59
C VAL A 166 -3.51 4.05 -14.20
N VAL A 167 -4.07 4.01 -15.42
CA VAL A 167 -4.38 2.74 -16.12
C VAL A 167 -3.12 1.92 -16.38
N HIS A 168 -2.03 2.55 -16.84
CA HIS A 168 -0.77 1.84 -17.05
C HIS A 168 -0.18 1.34 -15.73
N GLY A 169 -0.30 2.12 -14.65
CA GLY A 169 0.03 1.70 -13.29
C GLY A 169 -0.73 0.44 -12.89
N ALA A 170 -2.06 0.46 -12.97
CA ALA A 170 -2.91 -0.68 -12.63
C ALA A 170 -2.61 -1.91 -13.48
N LEU A 171 -2.41 -1.76 -14.79
CA LEU A 171 -2.06 -2.87 -15.69
C LEU A 171 -0.70 -3.48 -15.36
N SER A 172 0.29 -2.66 -14.99
CA SER A 172 1.61 -3.14 -14.60
C SER A 172 1.57 -3.95 -13.30
N THR A 173 0.82 -3.48 -12.30
CA THR A 173 0.60 -4.21 -11.03
C THR A 173 -0.15 -5.51 -11.28
N PHE A 174 -1.19 -5.48 -12.13
CA PHE A 174 -1.93 -6.67 -12.52
C PHE A 174 -1.04 -7.71 -13.20
N ALA A 175 -0.19 -7.29 -14.13
CA ALA A 175 0.76 -8.18 -14.81
C ALA A 175 1.77 -8.81 -13.83
N ALA A 176 2.25 -8.03 -12.85
CA ALA A 176 3.16 -8.53 -11.82
C ALA A 176 2.50 -9.62 -10.95
N VAL A 177 1.24 -9.43 -10.57
CA VAL A 177 0.48 -10.37 -9.74
C VAL A 177 0.05 -11.60 -10.54
N LEU A 178 -0.15 -11.48 -11.85
CA LEU A 178 -0.57 -12.59 -12.70
C LEU A 178 0.40 -13.78 -12.65
N VAL A 179 1.70 -13.52 -12.46
CA VAL A 179 2.71 -14.58 -12.29
C VAL A 179 2.42 -15.47 -11.07
N LEU A 180 1.84 -14.90 -10.00
CA LEU A 180 1.49 -15.63 -8.77
C LEU A 180 0.34 -16.62 -8.97
N SER A 181 -0.49 -16.44 -10.02
CA SER A 181 -1.67 -17.29 -10.29
C SER A 181 -1.31 -18.77 -10.50
N THR A 182 -0.13 -19.03 -11.05
CA THR A 182 0.34 -20.39 -11.36
C THR A 182 0.81 -21.17 -10.13
N SER A 183 0.88 -20.51 -8.97
CA SER A 183 1.41 -21.12 -7.77
C SER A 183 0.42 -22.03 -7.04
N LYS A 184 0.97 -23.09 -6.43
CA LYS A 184 0.24 -24.03 -5.57
C LYS A 184 0.17 -23.59 -4.11
N SER A 185 1.03 -22.65 -3.68
CA SER A 185 1.05 -22.19 -2.29
C SER A 185 -0.21 -21.39 -1.94
N TYR A 186 -0.76 -21.64 -0.75
CA TYR A 186 -1.93 -20.93 -0.22
C TYR A 186 -1.70 -19.42 -0.23
N ILE A 187 -0.55 -18.96 0.29
CA ILE A 187 -0.20 -17.54 0.38
C ILE A 187 -0.28 -16.89 -0.99
N PHE A 188 0.39 -17.44 -2.00
CA PHE A 188 0.41 -16.85 -3.34
C PHE A 188 -0.96 -16.85 -4.02
N ARG A 189 -1.82 -17.84 -3.75
CA ARG A 189 -3.20 -17.86 -4.26
C ARG A 189 -4.07 -16.79 -3.61
N VAL A 190 -3.93 -16.59 -2.30
CA VAL A 190 -4.64 -15.52 -1.55
C VAL A 190 -4.20 -14.15 -2.06
N PHE A 191 -2.89 -13.94 -2.21
CA PHE A 191 -2.33 -12.73 -2.81
C PHE A 191 -2.90 -12.48 -4.21
N PHE A 192 -2.85 -13.47 -5.11
CA PHE A 192 -3.38 -13.33 -6.47
C PHE A 192 -4.85 -12.92 -6.47
N LYS A 193 -5.68 -13.63 -5.68
CA LYS A 193 -7.10 -13.32 -5.53
C LYS A 193 -7.30 -11.89 -5.03
N GLN A 194 -6.68 -11.52 -3.91
CA GLN A 194 -6.90 -10.20 -3.32
C GLN A 194 -6.47 -9.08 -4.25
N PHE A 195 -5.26 -9.18 -4.83
CA PHE A 195 -4.72 -8.17 -5.74
C PHE A 195 -5.50 -8.06 -7.05
N PHE A 196 -6.07 -9.15 -7.54
CA PHE A 196 -7.00 -9.11 -8.67
C PHE A 196 -8.19 -8.18 -8.36
N GLY A 197 -8.78 -8.32 -7.17
CA GLY A 197 -9.83 -7.43 -6.67
C GLY A 197 -9.36 -5.99 -6.53
N ILE A 198 -8.19 -5.78 -5.91
CA ILE A 198 -7.59 -4.44 -5.70
C ILE A 198 -7.42 -3.70 -7.03
N CYS A 199 -6.89 -4.36 -8.06
CA CYS A 199 -6.66 -3.74 -9.37
C CYS A 199 -7.99 -3.33 -10.03
N ILE A 200 -9.02 -4.18 -9.97
CA ILE A 200 -10.30 -3.91 -10.62
C ILE A 200 -11.09 -2.86 -9.84
N PHE A 201 -11.34 -3.08 -8.55
CA PHE A 201 -12.15 -2.17 -7.74
C PHE A 201 -11.43 -0.85 -7.48
N GLY A 202 -10.11 -0.89 -7.25
CA GLY A 202 -9.29 0.31 -7.09
C GLY A 202 -9.26 1.17 -8.35
N ALA A 203 -9.06 0.57 -9.54
CA ALA A 203 -9.10 1.32 -10.79
C ALA A 203 -10.52 1.82 -11.11
N ALA A 204 -11.57 1.01 -10.90
CA ALA A 204 -12.95 1.42 -11.13
C ALA A 204 -13.36 2.61 -10.24
N HIS A 205 -13.03 2.55 -8.95
CA HIS A 205 -13.37 3.64 -8.03
C HIS A 205 -12.48 4.88 -8.25
N GLY A 206 -11.18 4.69 -8.48
CA GLY A 206 -10.25 5.78 -8.74
C GLY A 206 -10.52 6.52 -10.05
N LEU A 207 -10.80 5.80 -11.15
CA LEU A 207 -10.94 6.37 -12.49
C LEU A 207 -12.38 6.73 -12.87
N CYS A 208 -13.39 6.03 -12.33
CA CYS A 208 -14.78 6.26 -12.70
C CYS A 208 -15.56 6.94 -11.58
N PHE A 209 -15.56 6.37 -10.37
CA PHE A 209 -16.38 6.89 -9.27
C PHE A 209 -15.88 8.25 -8.76
N LEU A 210 -14.57 8.39 -8.53
CA LEU A 210 -14.00 9.60 -7.96
C LEU A 210 -14.19 10.85 -8.85
N PRO A 211 -13.90 10.84 -10.18
CA PRO A 211 -14.12 12.02 -11.02
C PRO A 211 -15.59 12.44 -11.09
N VAL A 212 -16.51 11.48 -11.08
CA VAL A 212 -17.95 11.74 -11.07
C VAL A 212 -18.36 12.41 -9.75
N MET A 213 -17.89 11.89 -8.62
CA MET A 213 -18.11 12.53 -7.32
C MET A 213 -17.53 13.94 -7.25
N LEU A 214 -16.29 14.14 -7.71
CA LEU A 214 -15.64 15.46 -7.75
C LEU A 214 -16.39 16.44 -8.69
N SER A 215 -16.95 15.96 -9.80
CA SER A 215 -17.74 16.78 -10.72
C SER A 215 -19.05 17.28 -10.10
N LEU A 216 -19.70 16.47 -9.25
CA LEU A 216 -20.96 16.83 -8.61
C LEU A 216 -20.75 17.71 -7.37
N ILE A 217 -19.90 17.25 -6.45
CA ILE A 217 -19.78 17.80 -5.10
C ILE A 217 -18.35 18.28 -4.77
N GLY A 218 -17.43 18.29 -5.73
CA GLY A 218 -16.04 18.71 -5.51
C GLY A 218 -15.90 20.16 -5.04
N PRO A 219 -14.76 20.50 -4.41
CA PRO A 219 -14.54 21.85 -3.89
C PRO A 219 -14.54 22.88 -5.01
N ASP A 220 -15.01 24.08 -4.68
CA ASP A 220 -14.92 25.24 -5.56
C ASP A 220 -13.46 25.61 -5.81
N GLN A 221 -13.23 26.37 -6.88
CA GLN A 221 -11.88 26.74 -7.27
C GLN A 221 -11.20 27.51 -6.14
N ILE A 222 -9.98 27.10 -5.80
CA ILE A 222 -9.14 27.86 -4.88
C ILE A 222 -8.71 29.12 -5.61
N GLU A 223 -9.49 30.19 -5.49
CA GLU A 223 -9.08 31.51 -5.93
C GLU A 223 -7.90 31.94 -5.05
N LEU A 224 -6.69 31.93 -5.63
CA LEU A 224 -5.54 32.60 -5.03
C LEU A 224 -5.87 34.09 -4.95
N ARG A 225 -6.44 34.51 -3.83
CA ARG A 225 -6.79 35.91 -3.51
C ARG A 225 -5.48 36.70 -3.43
N GLY A 226 -4.99 37.20 -4.56
CA GLY A 226 -3.72 37.91 -4.59
C GLY A 226 -3.13 38.32 -5.93
N SER A 227 -3.86 38.24 -7.05
CA SER A 227 -3.44 38.95 -8.27
C SER A 227 -4.62 39.75 -8.78
N THR A 228 -4.55 41.07 -8.63
CA THR A 228 -5.41 42.02 -9.31
C THR A 228 -5.40 41.69 -10.80
N ALA A 229 -6.45 41.02 -11.28
CA ALA A 229 -6.68 40.83 -12.70
C ALA A 229 -6.99 42.21 -13.30
N PHE A 230 -6.14 42.67 -14.20
CA PHE A 230 -6.51 43.72 -15.13
C PHE A 230 -7.71 43.23 -15.95
N PRO A 231 -8.73 44.07 -16.19
CA PRO A 231 -9.87 43.67 -17.02
C PRO A 231 -9.37 43.48 -18.45
N VAL A 232 -9.43 42.23 -18.94
CA VAL A 232 -9.32 41.95 -20.37
C VAL A 232 -10.71 42.14 -20.96
N ASP A 233 -10.90 43.27 -21.63
CA ASP A 233 -12.11 43.55 -22.40
C ASP A 233 -12.28 42.51 -23.51
N GLY A 234 -13.27 41.63 -23.33
CA GLY A 234 -13.75 40.75 -24.36
C GLY A 234 -14.54 41.52 -25.40
N LYS A 235 -13.92 41.79 -26.56
CA LYS A 235 -14.59 41.89 -27.86
C LYS A 235 -13.55 41.88 -28.99
N LYS A 236 -13.80 40.99 -29.96
CA LYS A 236 -13.12 40.76 -31.26
C LYS A 236 -12.05 39.66 -31.28
N ALA A 237 -12.51 38.41 -31.33
CA ALA A 237 -11.75 37.31 -31.93
C ALA A 237 -12.73 36.25 -32.46
N ALA A 238 -13.57 36.66 -33.41
CA ALA A 238 -14.37 35.74 -34.21
C ALA A 238 -14.62 36.45 -35.54
N THR A 239 -13.65 36.41 -36.45
CA THR A 239 -13.73 36.58 -37.92
C THR A 239 -12.31 36.82 -38.42
N GLU A 240 -11.49 35.76 -38.59
CA GLU A 240 -10.40 35.67 -39.57
C GLU A 240 -9.63 34.37 -39.38
N CYS A 241 -10.18 33.29 -39.94
CA CYS A 241 -9.41 32.14 -40.40
C CYS A 241 -10.18 31.50 -41.54
N SER A 242 -10.13 32.16 -42.70
CA SER A 242 -10.40 31.54 -43.98
C SER A 242 -9.51 32.24 -45.01
N ASN A 243 -8.83 31.42 -45.81
CA ASN A 243 -7.95 31.76 -46.93
C ASN A 243 -6.53 32.11 -46.44
N THR A 244 -5.47 31.39 -46.81
CA THR A 244 -5.12 30.91 -48.15
C THR A 244 -4.25 29.66 -48.09
N THR A 245 -4.62 28.68 -48.92
CA THR A 245 -3.74 27.64 -49.46
C THR A 245 -2.93 28.25 -50.59
N GLU A 246 -1.60 28.29 -50.48
CA GLU A 246 -0.70 28.24 -51.65
C GLU A 246 0.54 27.40 -51.32
N MET A 247 0.88 26.55 -52.27
CA MET A 247 1.97 25.59 -52.26
C MET A 247 3.30 26.26 -52.64
N MET A 248 4.40 25.52 -52.41
CA MET A 248 5.54 25.34 -53.32
C MET A 248 6.92 25.79 -52.80
N SER A 249 7.84 24.82 -52.86
CA SER A 249 9.29 24.91 -53.10
C SER A 249 10.28 25.31 -51.98
N VAL A 250 11.05 24.29 -51.55
CA VAL A 250 12.49 24.33 -51.21
C VAL A 250 13.23 24.29 -52.57
N PRO A 251 14.39 24.97 -52.87
CA PRO A 251 15.63 24.74 -52.11
C PRO A 251 16.79 25.80 -52.16
N THR A 252 17.80 25.52 -51.31
CA THR A 252 19.26 25.79 -51.41
C THR A 252 19.88 27.19 -51.19
N THR A 253 20.85 27.18 -50.27
CA THR A 253 21.82 28.19 -49.79
C THR A 253 22.84 28.67 -50.85
N PRO A 254 23.56 29.79 -50.60
CA PRO A 254 25.01 29.65 -50.36
C PRO A 254 25.58 30.51 -49.21
N ALA A 255 26.75 30.07 -48.74
CA ALA A 255 27.46 30.44 -47.51
C ALA A 255 28.27 31.75 -47.58
N THR A 256 28.44 32.41 -46.43
CA THR A 256 29.56 33.32 -46.12
C THR A 256 30.09 33.02 -44.71
N GLN A 257 31.42 33.06 -44.56
CA GLN A 257 32.23 32.39 -43.53
C GLN A 257 32.62 33.28 -42.32
N THR A 258 32.58 32.68 -41.11
CA THR A 258 33.55 32.70 -39.96
C THR A 258 33.92 34.03 -39.24
N PRO A 259 34.24 34.04 -37.91
CA PRO A 259 35.16 33.10 -37.25
C PRO A 259 34.77 32.48 -35.90
N VAL A 260 35.52 31.40 -35.66
CA VAL A 260 35.49 30.36 -34.63
C VAL A 260 35.99 30.90 -33.27
N SER A 261 35.38 30.42 -32.18
CA SER A 261 35.97 30.41 -30.83
C SER A 261 35.96 28.96 -30.29
N PRO A 262 36.98 28.55 -29.50
CA PRO A 262 37.31 27.14 -29.25
C PRO A 262 36.39 26.41 -28.25
N PRO A 263 36.31 25.06 -28.31
CA PRO A 263 35.45 24.26 -27.44
C PRO A 263 36.04 24.08 -26.04
N LEU A 264 35.18 24.23 -25.02
CA LEU A 264 35.50 23.84 -23.64
C LEU A 264 35.56 22.31 -23.51
N SER A 265 36.55 21.84 -22.78
CA SER A 265 36.81 20.45 -22.42
C SER A 265 35.76 19.87 -21.46
N PRO A 266 35.47 18.55 -21.54
CA PRO A 266 34.51 17.90 -20.66
C PRO A 266 35.06 17.71 -19.24
N PRO A 267 34.23 17.82 -18.19
CA PRO A 267 34.64 17.53 -16.82
C PRO A 267 34.90 16.03 -16.62
N SER A 268 36.00 15.77 -15.92
CA SER A 268 36.55 14.47 -15.54
C SER A 268 35.63 13.66 -14.62
N THR A 269 35.55 12.37 -14.91
CA THR A 269 34.98 11.27 -14.12
C THR A 269 35.51 11.29 -12.67
N PRO A 270 34.65 11.23 -11.64
CA PRO A 270 35.10 10.92 -10.29
C PRO A 270 35.33 9.41 -10.11
N THR A 271 36.53 9.12 -9.64
CA THR A 271 37.13 7.85 -9.25
C THR A 271 36.24 6.96 -8.38
N ALA A 272 36.27 5.67 -8.67
CA ALA A 272 35.66 4.58 -7.92
C ALA A 272 36.01 4.64 -6.42
N ALA A 273 34.98 4.68 -5.58
CA ALA A 273 35.11 4.48 -4.15
C ALA A 273 35.28 2.97 -3.85
N VAL A 274 36.25 2.70 -2.98
CA VAL A 274 36.64 1.38 -2.46
C VAL A 274 35.48 0.74 -1.67
N PRO A 275 35.17 -0.57 -1.87
CA PRO A 275 34.17 -1.25 -1.07
C PRO A 275 34.70 -1.53 0.36
N PRO A 276 33.86 -1.39 1.41
CA PRO A 276 34.27 -1.76 2.77
C PRO A 276 34.40 -3.29 2.94
N GLU A 277 35.34 -3.70 3.80
CA GLU A 277 35.65 -5.10 4.14
C GLU A 277 34.44 -5.91 4.64
N PRO A 278 34.42 -7.24 4.42
CA PRO A 278 33.39 -8.12 4.96
C PRO A 278 33.53 -8.27 6.47
N VAL A 279 32.53 -7.80 7.21
CA VAL A 279 32.33 -8.10 8.64
C VAL A 279 32.10 -9.60 8.78
N SER A 280 33.00 -10.28 9.48
CA SER A 280 32.92 -11.71 9.76
C SER A 280 31.67 -12.04 10.58
N VAL A 281 30.71 -12.74 9.97
CA VAL A 281 29.54 -13.32 10.65
C VAL A 281 30.03 -14.48 11.52
N ARG A 282 30.23 -14.22 12.81
CA ARG A 282 30.65 -15.21 13.82
C ARG A 282 29.47 -15.86 14.57
N VAL A 283 28.28 -15.84 14.00
CA VAL A 283 27.04 -16.35 14.63
C VAL A 283 26.58 -17.71 14.05
N MET A 284 27.10 -18.13 12.89
CA MET A 284 26.67 -19.40 12.26
C MET A 284 27.31 -20.68 12.84
N ARG A 285 28.41 -20.58 13.60
CA ARG A 285 29.07 -21.79 14.16
C ARG A 285 28.50 -22.28 15.49
N ALA A 286 27.58 -21.55 16.11
CA ALA A 286 26.90 -22.03 17.32
C ALA A 286 25.78 -23.02 16.99
N TRP A 287 25.14 -22.88 15.82
CA TRP A 287 24.00 -23.73 15.43
C TRP A 287 24.43 -25.10 14.86
N GLU A 288 25.58 -25.16 14.18
CA GLU A 288 26.15 -26.42 13.67
C GLU A 288 26.72 -27.33 14.78
N ALA A 289 27.06 -26.76 15.95
CA ALA A 289 27.58 -27.53 17.08
C ALA A 289 26.48 -28.20 17.92
N GLU A 290 25.27 -27.64 17.95
CA GLU A 290 24.11 -28.25 18.63
C GLU A 290 23.45 -29.34 17.77
N GLY A 291 23.51 -29.25 16.44
CA GLY A 291 22.95 -30.27 15.55
C GLY A 291 23.71 -31.60 15.51
N GLN A 292 24.96 -31.65 15.99
CA GLN A 292 25.76 -32.89 16.04
C GLN A 292 25.77 -33.59 17.40
N ALA A 293 25.12 -33.02 18.42
CA ALA A 293 25.00 -33.64 19.74
C ALA A 293 23.69 -34.45 19.91
N GLU A 294 22.75 -34.35 18.96
CA GLU A 294 21.46 -35.05 18.99
C GLU A 294 21.45 -36.37 18.20
N GLU A 295 22.59 -36.77 17.60
CA GLU A 295 22.71 -37.98 16.77
C GLU A 295 23.82 -38.96 17.25
N ALA A 296 24.09 -39.00 18.56
CA ALA A 296 24.96 -40.00 19.21
C ALA A 296 24.37 -40.57 20.50
#